data_AF-A0A963L6H3-F1
#
_entry.id   AF-A0A963L6H3-F1
#
_cell.length_a   1.000
_cell.length_b   1.000
_cell.length_c   1.000
_cell.angle_alpha   90.00
_cell.angle_beta   90.00
_cell.angle_gamma   90.00
#
_symmetry.space_group_name_H-M   'P 1'
#
loop_
_entity.id
_entity.type
_entity.pdbx_description
1 polymer ?
#
loop_
_entity_poly.entity_id
_entity_poly.type
_entity_poly.pdbx_seq_one_letter_code
_entity_poly.pdbx_strand_id
1 'polypeptide(L)'
;MPLTPDMRRSIDQIRDYLFGGGYPDPVSNAEQLSFLFFFYLVEGIDAENRARARFLKKPYTSLFDGTWELKNPLNAAAGLAAQDARGASATALSTASNIPRARFRWSIWAKGLSGESLVRFVRDEVFAFFAELGQGAATNFMAGARLTIDEPTVLTQVINLVD
;
A
#
# COMPACT_ATOMS: atom_id res chain seq x y z
N MET A 1 16.72 8.55 -18.56
CA MET A 1 16.53 9.97 -18.27
C MET A 1 17.13 10.23 -16.89
N PRO A 2 18.06 11.19 -16.71
CA PRO A 2 18.55 11.52 -15.37
C PRO A 2 17.39 12.07 -14.52
N LEU A 3 17.41 11.81 -13.22
CA LEU A 3 16.43 12.37 -12.27
C LEU A 3 16.47 13.90 -12.34
N THR A 4 15.30 14.55 -12.33
CA THR A 4 15.24 16.01 -12.27
C THR A 4 15.76 16.51 -10.90
N PRO A 5 16.23 17.77 -10.81
CA PRO A 5 16.65 18.35 -9.53
C PRO A 5 15.58 18.26 -8.44
N ASP A 6 14.31 18.43 -8.80
CA ASP A 6 13.18 18.36 -7.87
C ASP A 6 12.96 16.92 -7.36
N MET A 7 13.03 15.92 -8.24
CA MET A 7 12.92 14.52 -7.84
C MET A 7 14.05 14.10 -6.89
N ARG A 8 15.28 14.57 -7.15
CA ARG A 8 16.41 14.34 -6.24
C ARG A 8 16.15 14.97 -4.87
N ARG A 9 15.63 16.20 -4.84
CA ARG A 9 15.30 16.90 -3.59
C ARG A 9 14.23 16.18 -2.79
N SER A 10 13.19 15.63 -3.43
CA SER A 10 12.15 14.84 -2.74
C SER A 10 12.73 13.57 -2.13
N ILE A 11 13.59 12.86 -2.86
CA ILE A 11 14.27 11.66 -2.33
C ILE A 11 15.15 12.01 -1.13
N ASP A 12 15.91 13.11 -1.22
CA ASP A 12 16.75 13.57 -0.11
C ASP A 12 15.89 13.99 1.10
N GLN A 13 14.75 14.64 0.90
CA GLN A 13 13.81 14.99 1.97
C GLN A 13 13.27 13.75 2.70
N ILE A 14 12.89 12.70 1.95
CA ILE A 14 12.45 11.43 2.55
C ILE A 14 13.57 10.80 3.36
N ARG A 15 14.80 10.79 2.82
CA ARG A 15 15.98 10.24 3.51
C ARG A 15 16.26 10.99 4.81
N ASP A 16 16.27 12.32 4.77
CA ASP A 16 16.55 13.16 5.93
C ASP A 16 15.49 12.93 7.03
N TYR A 17 14.22 12.80 6.63
CA TYR A 17 13.14 12.52 7.55
C TYR A 17 13.25 11.13 8.18
N LEU A 18 13.58 10.10 7.40
CA LEU A 18 13.83 8.75 7.91
C LEU A 18 15.00 8.73 8.90
N PHE A 19 16.11 9.41 8.58
CA PHE A 19 17.26 9.53 9.48
C PHE A 19 16.87 10.20 10.80
N GLY A 20 16.15 11.33 10.74
CA GLY A 20 15.65 12.04 11.93
C GLY A 20 14.60 11.26 12.72
N GLY A 21 13.85 10.38 12.06
CA GLY A 21 12.83 9.50 12.64
C GLY A 21 13.38 8.21 13.27
N GLY A 22 14.70 8.03 13.34
CA GLY A 22 15.32 6.85 13.95
C GLY A 22 15.62 5.70 12.99
N TYR A 23 15.57 5.94 11.67
CA TYR A 23 15.90 4.97 10.62
C TYR A 23 17.17 5.40 9.87
N PRO A 24 18.37 5.25 10.47
CA PRO A 24 19.60 5.79 9.90
C PRO A 24 20.21 4.93 8.79
N ASP A 25 19.79 3.68 8.61
CA ASP A 25 20.38 2.77 7.61
C ASP A 25 19.86 3.09 6.19
N PRO A 26 20.72 3.63 5.29
CA PRO A 26 20.29 4.01 3.96
C PRO A 26 19.91 2.81 3.08
N VAL A 27 20.43 1.61 3.36
CA VAL A 27 20.13 0.41 2.57
C VAL A 27 18.71 -0.06 2.86
N SER A 28 18.37 -0.24 4.14
CA SER A 28 17.01 -0.56 4.57
C SER A 28 16.02 0.51 4.11
N ASN A 29 16.36 1.80 4.21
CA ASN A 29 15.50 2.88 3.74
C ASN A 29 15.23 2.80 2.23
N ALA A 30 16.26 2.55 1.42
CA ALA A 30 16.10 2.40 -0.02
C ALA A 30 15.20 1.21 -0.39
N GLU A 31 15.30 0.10 0.35
CA GLU A 31 14.42 -1.05 0.20
C GLU A 31 12.96 -0.69 0.52
N GLN A 32 12.70 -0.05 1.68
CA GLN A 32 11.36 0.35 2.07
C GLN A 32 10.71 1.31 1.07
N LEU A 33 11.46 2.29 0.58
CA LEU A 33 10.98 3.22 -0.44
C LEU A 33 10.68 2.50 -1.76
N SER A 34 11.48 1.49 -2.12
CA SER A 34 11.22 0.69 -3.33
C SER A 34 9.88 -0.03 -3.24
N PHE A 35 9.53 -0.59 -2.07
CA PHE A 35 8.20 -1.19 -1.85
C PHE A 35 7.07 -0.16 -1.93
N LEU A 36 7.23 0.99 -1.26
CA LEU A 36 6.20 2.04 -1.26
C LEU A 36 5.96 2.60 -2.67
N PHE A 37 7.03 2.89 -3.42
CA PHE A 37 6.91 3.31 -4.82
C PHE A 37 6.27 2.24 -5.70
N PHE A 38 6.59 0.96 -5.48
CA PHE A 38 5.92 -0.12 -6.19
C PHE A 38 4.40 -0.12 -5.91
N PHE A 39 3.98 0.00 -4.65
CA PHE A 39 2.55 0.06 -4.30
C PHE A 39 1.85 1.29 -4.89
N TYR A 40 2.52 2.43 -4.95
CA TYR A 40 2.01 3.63 -5.62
C TYR A 40 1.82 3.40 -7.13
N LEU A 41 2.86 2.90 -7.81
CA LEU A 41 2.90 2.76 -9.27
C LEU A 41 1.92 1.69 -9.77
N VAL A 42 1.77 0.58 -9.05
CA VAL A 42 0.95 -0.56 -9.50
C VAL A 42 -0.53 -0.19 -9.63
N GLU A 43 -1.03 0.76 -8.84
CA GLU A 43 -2.39 1.29 -8.98
C GLU A 43 -2.57 2.00 -10.34
N GLY A 44 -1.62 2.88 -10.69
CA GLY A 44 -1.64 3.59 -11.97
C GLY A 44 -1.55 2.65 -13.16
N ILE A 45 -0.64 1.66 -13.09
CA ILE A 45 -0.47 0.63 -14.14
C ILE A 45 -1.76 -0.18 -14.33
N ASP A 46 -2.43 -0.59 -13.25
CA ASP A 46 -3.72 -1.30 -13.34
C ASP A 46 -4.81 -0.44 -13.98
N ALA A 47 -4.89 0.85 -13.61
CA ALA A 47 -5.86 1.79 -14.17
C ALA A 47 -5.63 2.01 -15.68
N GLU A 48 -4.38 2.20 -16.10
CA GLU A 48 -4.00 2.34 -17.51
C GLU A 48 -4.31 1.07 -18.30
N ASN A 49 -3.95 -0.10 -17.77
CA ASN A 49 -4.24 -1.38 -18.41
C ASN A 49 -5.74 -1.60 -18.59
N ARG A 50 -6.54 -1.26 -17.58
CA ARG A 50 -8.01 -1.30 -17.65
C ARG A 50 -8.55 -0.35 -18.72
N ALA A 51 -8.05 0.88 -18.79
CA ALA A 51 -8.47 1.85 -19.81
C ALA A 51 -8.11 1.38 -21.23
N ARG A 52 -6.89 0.86 -21.41
CA ARG A 52 -6.42 0.30 -22.68
C ARG A 52 -7.26 -0.91 -23.12
N ALA A 53 -7.59 -1.81 -22.21
CA ALA A 53 -8.41 -2.98 -22.50
C ALA A 53 -9.83 -2.59 -22.93
N ARG A 54 -10.43 -1.58 -22.27
CA ARG A 54 -11.72 -0.99 -22.67
C ARG A 54 -11.67 -0.46 -24.10
N PHE A 55 -10.62 0.29 -24.45
CA PHE A 55 -10.43 0.82 -25.80
C PHE A 55 -10.28 -0.29 -26.85
N LEU A 56 -9.49 -1.32 -26.54
CA LEU A 56 -9.23 -2.47 -27.42
C LEU A 56 -10.36 -3.51 -27.42
N LYS A 57 -11.42 -3.31 -26.62
CA LYS A 57 -12.52 -4.28 -26.40
C LYS A 57 -12.02 -5.67 -26.00
N LYS A 58 -10.94 -5.73 -25.22
CA LYS A 58 -10.39 -6.98 -24.68
C LYS A 58 -10.85 -7.16 -23.23
N PRO A 59 -11.07 -8.40 -22.76
CA PRO A 59 -11.28 -8.66 -21.35
C PRO A 59 -10.02 -8.30 -20.55
N TYR A 60 -10.21 -7.67 -19.39
CA TYR A 60 -9.15 -7.37 -18.43
C TYR A 60 -9.71 -7.49 -17.02
N THR A 61 -9.02 -8.27 -16.20
CA THR A 61 -9.32 -8.43 -14.77
C THR A 61 -8.31 -7.63 -13.98
N SER A 62 -8.77 -6.71 -13.15
CA SER A 62 -7.88 -5.93 -12.29
C SER A 62 -7.35 -6.79 -11.15
N LEU A 63 -6.12 -6.51 -10.73
CA LEU A 63 -5.56 -7.10 -9.51
C LEU A 63 -6.34 -6.71 -8.24
N PHE A 64 -7.06 -5.59 -8.29
CA PHE A 64 -7.87 -5.06 -7.19
C PHE A 64 -9.35 -5.49 -7.25
N ASP A 65 -9.73 -6.35 -8.20
CA ASP A 65 -11.09 -6.93 -8.25
C ASP A 65 -11.17 -8.17 -7.35
N GLY A 66 -12.30 -8.35 -6.66
CA GLY A 66 -12.55 -9.51 -5.77
C GLY A 66 -12.35 -9.21 -4.29
N THR A 67 -12.13 -10.27 -3.50
CA THR A 67 -12.00 -10.21 -2.03
C THR A 67 -10.64 -10.71 -1.55
N TRP A 68 -10.24 -10.25 -0.37
CA TRP A 68 -9.02 -10.64 0.34
C TRP A 68 -9.38 -11.15 1.72
N GLU A 69 -8.82 -12.30 2.09
CA GLU A 69 -8.91 -12.86 3.43
C GLU A 69 -7.90 -12.16 4.34
N LEU A 70 -8.40 -11.48 5.37
CA LEU A 70 -7.59 -10.71 6.30
C LEU A 70 -6.56 -11.58 7.02
N LYS A 71 -5.32 -11.10 7.10
CA LYS A 71 -4.29 -11.72 7.94
C LYS A 71 -4.41 -11.27 9.39
N ASN A 72 -4.88 -10.04 9.62
CA ASN A 72 -5.18 -9.50 10.93
C ASN A 72 -6.65 -9.04 11.03
N PRO A 73 -7.48 -9.71 11.84
CA PRO A 73 -8.90 -9.37 12.01
C PRO A 73 -9.18 -7.92 12.43
N LEU A 74 -8.22 -7.26 13.10
CA LEU A 74 -8.38 -5.87 13.52
C LEU A 74 -8.47 -4.90 12.33
N ASN A 75 -8.03 -5.32 11.14
CA ASN A 75 -8.09 -4.52 9.92
C ASN A 75 -9.47 -4.51 9.25
N ALA A 76 -10.40 -5.35 9.69
CA ALA A 76 -11.76 -5.36 9.14
C ALA A 76 -12.50 -4.04 9.37
N ALA A 77 -12.32 -3.46 10.56
CA ALA A 77 -12.98 -2.24 11.02
C ALA A 77 -12.08 -0.99 10.95
N ALA A 78 -10.94 -1.04 10.24
CA ALA A 78 -9.90 0.00 10.24
C ALA A 78 -10.32 1.38 9.66
N GLY A 79 -11.61 1.69 9.53
CA GLY A 79 -12.06 3.01 9.09
C GLY A 79 -11.98 3.24 7.58
N LEU A 80 -11.46 2.28 6.81
CA LEU A 80 -11.63 2.22 5.35
C LEU A 80 -13.08 1.85 5.04
N ALA A 81 -13.99 2.81 5.21
CA ALA A 81 -15.37 2.67 4.81
C ALA A 81 -15.36 2.27 3.33
N ALA A 82 -15.72 1.00 3.05
CA ALA A 82 -16.25 0.71 1.74
C ALA A 82 -17.47 1.62 1.64
N GLN A 83 -17.54 2.47 0.62
CA GLN A 83 -18.69 3.34 0.37
C GLN A 83 -20.02 2.55 0.23
N ASP A 84 -19.96 1.23 0.34
CA ASP A 84 -21.05 0.28 0.17
C ASP A 84 -21.64 -0.24 1.50
N ALA A 85 -21.02 0.05 2.66
CA ALA A 85 -21.54 -0.38 3.96
C ALA A 85 -22.36 0.73 4.62
N ARG A 86 -23.67 0.76 4.33
CA ARG A 86 -24.64 1.54 5.12
C ARG A 86 -24.48 1.21 6.61
N GLY A 87 -23.97 2.18 7.38
CA GLY A 87 -24.23 2.32 8.82
C GLY A 87 -23.94 1.13 9.73
N ALA A 88 -22.73 0.54 9.67
CA ALA A 88 -22.30 -0.42 10.68
C ALA A 88 -21.51 0.29 11.79
N SER A 89 -22.09 0.34 12.98
CA SER A 89 -21.51 0.88 14.23
C SER A 89 -20.21 0.15 14.61
N ALA A 90 -19.20 0.91 15.04
CA ALA A 90 -17.86 0.48 15.43
C ALA A 90 -17.78 -0.29 16.77
N THR A 91 -18.83 -1.03 17.15
CA THR A 91 -18.93 -1.72 18.45
C THR A 91 -19.15 -3.24 18.35
N ALA A 92 -19.18 -3.82 17.15
CA ALA A 92 -19.15 -5.27 16.99
C ALA A 92 -17.71 -5.72 16.72
N LEU A 93 -17.21 -6.71 17.49
CA LEU A 93 -16.08 -7.54 17.08
C LEU A 93 -16.36 -8.02 15.66
N SER A 94 -15.64 -7.46 14.69
CA SER A 94 -15.89 -7.75 13.28
C SER A 94 -15.61 -9.22 13.00
N THR A 95 -16.66 -9.99 12.73
CA THR A 95 -16.59 -11.38 12.23
C THR A 95 -16.30 -11.46 10.74
N ALA A 96 -16.14 -10.31 10.06
CA ALA A 96 -15.81 -10.29 8.64
C ALA A 96 -14.36 -10.73 8.43
N SER A 97 -14.18 -11.95 7.90
CA SER A 97 -12.86 -12.48 7.53
C SER A 97 -12.33 -11.93 6.21
N ASN A 98 -13.17 -11.24 5.43
CA ASN A 98 -12.82 -10.80 4.08
C ASN A 98 -13.11 -9.31 3.87
N ILE A 99 -12.25 -8.65 3.09
CA ILE A 99 -12.41 -7.26 2.65
C ILE A 99 -12.29 -7.14 1.12
N PRO A 100 -12.88 -6.12 0.47
CA PRO A 100 -12.69 -5.90 -0.96
C PRO A 100 -11.22 -5.63 -1.32
N ARG A 101 -10.71 -6.24 -2.39
CA ARG A 101 -9.33 -6.00 -2.89
C ARG A 101 -9.10 -4.55 -3.34
N ALA A 102 -10.16 -3.80 -3.61
CA ALA A 102 -10.09 -2.36 -3.86
C ALA A 102 -9.42 -1.58 -2.72
N ARG A 103 -9.48 -2.07 -1.47
CA ARG A 103 -8.81 -1.44 -0.32
C ARG A 103 -7.29 -1.45 -0.38
N PHE A 104 -6.68 -2.24 -1.27
CA PHE A 104 -5.22 -2.32 -1.44
C PHE A 104 -4.65 -1.29 -2.41
N ARG A 105 -5.52 -0.50 -3.07
CA ARG A 105 -5.11 0.65 -3.88
C ARG A 105 -4.43 1.68 -2.99
N TRP A 106 -3.26 2.17 -3.41
CA TRP A 106 -2.51 3.21 -2.71
C TRP A 106 -3.43 4.36 -2.28
N SER A 107 -4.22 4.88 -3.22
CA SER A 107 -5.13 6.01 -3.02
C SER A 107 -6.16 5.81 -1.91
N ILE A 108 -6.50 4.56 -1.56
CA ILE A 108 -7.49 4.24 -0.54
C ILE A 108 -6.87 4.24 0.86
N TRP A 109 -5.78 3.51 1.07
CA TRP A 109 -5.19 3.37 2.40
C TRP A 109 -4.22 4.50 2.74
N ALA A 110 -3.51 5.07 1.77
CA ALA A 110 -2.61 6.19 2.00
C ALA A 110 -3.36 7.46 2.46
N LYS A 111 -4.63 7.62 2.03
CA LYS A 111 -5.49 8.76 2.38
C LYS A 111 -6.51 8.44 3.46
N GLY A 112 -6.90 7.17 3.58
CA GLY A 112 -7.96 6.72 4.48
C GLY A 112 -7.48 6.23 5.84
N LEU A 113 -6.18 5.99 6.02
CA LEU A 113 -5.58 5.53 7.29
C LEU A 113 -4.50 6.49 7.78
N SER A 114 -4.26 6.48 9.09
CA SER A 114 -3.17 7.22 9.73
C SER A 114 -2.79 6.56 11.05
N GLY A 115 -1.59 6.88 11.54
CA GLY A 115 -1.13 6.37 12.84
C GLY A 115 -1.07 4.84 12.87
N GLU A 116 -1.44 4.25 14.00
CA GLU A 116 -1.29 2.80 14.24
C GLU A 116 -2.08 1.95 13.25
N SER A 117 -3.27 2.41 12.82
CA SER A 117 -4.08 1.65 11.86
C SER A 117 -3.43 1.57 10.49
N LEU A 118 -2.71 2.61 10.07
CA LEU A 118 -1.94 2.64 8.82
C LEU A 118 -0.77 1.66 8.88
N VAL A 119 0.03 1.73 9.96
CA VAL A 119 1.17 0.82 10.16
C VAL A 119 0.70 -0.62 10.13
N ARG A 120 -0.33 -0.95 10.92
CA ARG A 120 -0.88 -2.31 10.99
C ARG A 120 -1.44 -2.79 9.65
N PHE A 121 -2.18 -1.96 8.93
CA PHE A 121 -2.75 -2.35 7.64
C PHE A 121 -1.66 -2.59 6.59
N VAL A 122 -0.67 -1.69 6.51
CA VAL A 122 0.43 -1.85 5.55
C VAL A 122 1.25 -3.09 5.88
N ARG A 123 1.66 -3.24 7.15
CA ARG A 123 2.47 -4.37 7.63
C ARG A 123 1.79 -5.72 7.40
N ASP A 124 0.54 -5.84 7.82
CA ASP A 124 -0.12 -7.15 7.92
C ASP A 124 -0.86 -7.53 6.63
N GLU A 125 -1.39 -6.54 5.89
CA GLU A 125 -2.24 -6.79 4.72
C GLU A 125 -1.53 -6.41 3.42
N VAL A 126 -1.04 -5.18 3.26
CA VAL A 126 -0.53 -4.69 1.97
C VAL A 126 0.66 -5.54 1.49
N PHE A 127 1.64 -5.78 2.36
CA PHE A 127 2.78 -6.64 2.03
C PHE A 127 2.33 -8.08 1.71
N ALA A 128 1.41 -8.64 2.49
CA ALA A 128 0.90 -10.00 2.27
C ALA A 128 0.14 -10.14 0.94
N PHE A 129 -0.69 -9.16 0.60
CA PHE A 129 -1.44 -9.10 -0.64
C PHE A 129 -0.53 -9.11 -1.86
N PHE A 130 0.47 -8.22 -1.90
CA PHE A 130 1.41 -8.16 -3.02
C PHE A 130 2.39 -9.34 -3.04
N ALA A 131 2.73 -9.92 -1.89
CA ALA A 131 3.49 -11.16 -1.84
C ALA A 131 2.74 -12.34 -2.47
N GLU A 132 1.44 -12.48 -2.22
CA GLU A 132 0.61 -13.53 -2.82
C GLU A 132 0.45 -13.33 -4.34
N LEU A 133 0.25 -12.09 -4.80
CA LEU A 133 0.20 -11.77 -6.23
C LEU A 133 1.52 -12.09 -6.95
N GLY A 134 2.67 -11.90 -6.27
CA GLY A 134 4.00 -12.18 -6.81
C GLY A 134 4.34 -13.66 -6.96
N GLN A 135 3.60 -14.58 -6.33
CA GLN A 135 3.90 -16.02 -6.38
C GLN A 135 3.75 -16.64 -7.78
N GLY A 136 2.94 -16.01 -8.66
CA GLY A 136 2.77 -16.44 -10.06
C GLY A 136 3.75 -15.80 -11.05
N ALA A 137 4.59 -14.86 -10.61
CA ALA A 137 5.52 -14.14 -11.47
C ALA A 137 6.87 -14.86 -11.60
N ALA A 138 7.58 -14.64 -12.71
CA ALA A 138 8.90 -15.22 -12.96
C ALA A 138 9.97 -14.80 -11.92
N THR A 139 9.75 -13.68 -11.24
CA THR A 139 10.59 -13.21 -10.11
C THR A 139 9.68 -12.76 -8.98
N ASN A 140 9.91 -13.27 -7.77
CA ASN A 140 9.13 -12.90 -6.58
C ASN A 140 9.91 -11.86 -5.75
N PHE A 141 9.88 -10.61 -6.18
CA PHE A 141 10.57 -9.51 -5.48
C PHE A 141 9.96 -9.18 -4.10
N MET A 142 8.74 -9.68 -3.82
CA MET A 142 8.06 -9.55 -2.53
C MET A 142 8.40 -10.69 -1.56
N ALA A 143 9.19 -11.68 -1.98
CA ALA A 143 9.56 -12.80 -1.13
C ALA A 143 10.35 -12.32 0.11
N GLY A 144 9.76 -12.50 1.30
CA GLY A 144 10.37 -12.06 2.56
C GLY A 144 10.32 -10.54 2.80
N ALA A 145 9.66 -9.78 1.92
CA ALA A 145 9.47 -8.35 2.11
C ALA A 145 8.65 -8.09 3.38
N ARG A 146 9.11 -7.13 4.19
CA ARG A 146 8.45 -6.71 5.42
C ARG A 146 8.56 -5.21 5.60
N LEU A 147 7.53 -4.62 6.20
CA LEU A 147 7.58 -3.23 6.63
C LEU A 147 8.55 -3.11 7.81
N THR A 148 9.58 -2.28 7.67
CA THR A 148 10.52 -1.96 8.77
C THR A 148 10.22 -0.63 9.43
N ILE A 149 9.49 0.27 8.77
CA ILE A 149 9.07 1.56 9.33
C ILE A 149 7.81 1.32 10.19
N ASP A 150 8.02 1.03 11.47
CA ASP A 150 6.95 0.71 12.43
C ASP A 150 6.46 1.90 13.25
N GLU A 151 7.20 3.00 13.26
CA GLU A 151 6.84 4.25 13.94
C GLU A 151 5.69 4.95 13.18
N PRO A 152 4.50 5.10 13.77
CA PRO A 152 3.31 5.56 13.05
C PRO A 152 3.42 6.96 12.45
N THR A 153 4.04 7.88 13.19
CA THR A 153 4.26 9.25 12.73
C THR A 153 5.19 9.29 11.53
N VAL A 154 6.25 8.47 11.58
CA VAL A 154 7.25 8.42 10.52
C VAL A 154 6.66 7.82 9.24
N LEU A 155 5.98 6.68 9.34
CA LEU A 155 5.37 6.03 8.17
C LEU A 155 4.34 6.94 7.49
N THR A 156 3.48 7.59 8.27
CA THR A 156 2.47 8.52 7.75
C THR A 156 3.12 9.63 6.93
N GLN A 157 4.20 10.22 7.46
CA GLN A 157 4.89 11.29 6.75
C GLN A 157 5.65 10.81 5.51
N VAL A 158 6.27 9.62 5.56
CA VAL A 158 6.92 9.03 4.38
C VAL A 158 5.91 8.81 3.25
N ILE A 159 4.72 8.29 3.57
CA ILE A 159 3.64 8.11 2.58
C ILE A 159 3.21 9.45 1.99
N ASN A 160 3.04 10.49 2.80
CA ASN A 160 2.71 11.84 2.32
C ASN A 160 3.78 12.46 1.41
N LEU A 161 5.05 12.06 1.56
CA LEU A 161 6.14 12.52 0.70
C LEU A 161 6.26 11.71 -0.60
N VAL A 162 5.66 10.52 -0.65
CA VAL A 162 5.60 9.67 -1.84
C VAL A 162 4.40 10.03 -2.75
N ASP A 163 3.27 10.46 -2.17
CA ASP A 163 2.06 10.89 -2.91
C ASP A 163 2.28 12.21 -3.69
#